data_AF-A0A2M7P9R2-F1
#
_entry.id   AF-A0A2M7P9R2-F1
#
_cell.length_a   1.000
_cell.length_b   1.000
_cell.length_c   1.000
_cell.angle_alpha   90.00
_cell.angle_beta   90.00
_cell.angle_gamma   90.00
#
_symmetry.space_group_name_H-M   'P 1'
#
loop_
_entity.id
_entity.type
_entity.pdbx_description
1 polymer ?
#
loop_
_entity_poly.entity_id
_entity_poly.type
_entity_poly.pdbx_seq_one_letter_code
_entity_poly.pdbx_strand_id
1 'polypeptide(L)'
;MERHLQREINNLKARLLAMSAVVEKRVADATRSIADRDPELAQSIMKGDYEIDELEVGIEEECLKILALHQPVAIDLRFIIAVLKINSDL
;
A
#
# COMPACT_ATOMS: atom_id res chain seq x y z
N MET A 1 20.23 -16.15 -6.10
CA MET A 1 18.83 -16.00 -6.52
C MET A 1 17.94 -15.66 -5.34
N GLU A 2 17.96 -16.45 -4.24
CA GLU A 2 17.19 -16.16 -3.00
C GLU A 2 17.39 -14.75 -2.43
N ARG A 3 18.63 -14.23 -2.42
CA ARG A 3 18.91 -12.87 -1.93
C ARG A 3 18.20 -11.77 -2.72
N HIS A 4 17.92 -11.98 -4.00
CA HIS A 4 17.24 -10.99 -4.84
C HIS A 4 15.74 -10.95 -4.52
N LEU A 5 15.09 -12.13 -4.54
CA LEU A 5 13.69 -12.29 -4.15
C LEU A 5 13.43 -11.74 -2.75
N GLN A 6 14.29 -12.07 -1.77
CA GLN A 6 14.13 -11.57 -0.41
C GLN A 6 14.22 -10.04 -0.33
N ARG A 7 15.08 -9.42 -1.16
CA ARG A 7 15.20 -7.96 -1.23
C ARG A 7 13.94 -7.34 -1.83
N GLU A 8 13.38 -7.94 -2.88
CA GLU A 8 12.12 -7.47 -3.48
C GLU A 8 10.94 -7.63 -2.53
N ILE A 9 10.84 -8.75 -1.81
CA ILE A 9 9.85 -8.96 -0.75
C ILE A 9 9.97 -7.90 0.36
N ASN A 10 11.20 -7.58 0.78
CA ASN A 10 11.42 -6.54 1.80
C ASN A 10 11.04 -5.15 1.29
N ASN A 11 11.32 -4.84 0.01
CA ASN A 11 10.92 -3.58 -0.62
C ASN A 11 9.39 -3.48 -0.71
N LEU A 12 8.74 -4.55 -1.14
CA LEU A 12 7.28 -4.66 -1.20
C LEU A 12 6.64 -4.40 0.17
N LYS A 13 7.19 -5.02 1.23
CA LYS A 13 6.76 -4.77 2.61
C LYS A 13 6.92 -3.31 3.03
N ALA A 14 8.05 -2.68 2.68
CA ALA A 14 8.29 -1.28 3.01
C ALA A 14 7.32 -0.33 2.30
N ARG A 15 6.99 -0.61 1.03
CA ARG A 15 5.99 0.14 0.25
C ARG A 15 4.59 0.02 0.85
N LEU A 16 4.17 -1.20 1.18
CA LEU A 16 2.89 -1.43 1.83
C LEU A 16 2.77 -0.65 3.15
N LEU A 17 3.80 -0.71 4.00
CA LEU A 17 3.83 0.04 5.26
C LEU A 17 3.77 1.56 5.04
N ALA A 18 4.43 2.07 3.99
CA ALA A 18 4.38 3.49 3.65
C ALA A 18 2.96 3.90 3.24
N MET A 19 2.30 3.13 2.38
CA MET A 19 0.90 3.37 1.99
C MET A 19 -0.03 3.29 3.21
N SER A 20 0.13 2.29 4.07
CA SER A 20 -0.65 2.19 5.32
C SER A 20 -0.50 3.42 6.22
N ALA A 21 0.70 4.00 6.32
CA ALA A 21 0.92 5.21 7.11
C ALA A 21 0.23 6.44 6.49
N VAL A 22 0.16 6.52 5.17
CA VAL A 22 -0.61 7.57 4.46
C VAL A 22 -2.10 7.41 4.76
N VAL A 23 -2.64 6.19 4.60
CA VAL A 23 -4.06 5.88 4.90
C VAL A 23 -4.40 6.19 6.36
N GLU A 24 -3.55 5.77 7.31
CA GLU A 24 -3.74 6.07 8.74
C GLU A 24 -3.83 7.58 9.00
N LYS A 25 -2.95 8.36 8.37
CA LYS A 25 -2.99 9.82 8.46
C LYS A 25 -4.29 10.38 7.85
N ARG A 26 -4.74 9.87 6.69
CA ARG A 26 -6.01 10.32 6.08
C ARG A 26 -7.21 10.06 6.99
N VAL A 27 -7.25 8.91 7.66
CA VAL A 27 -8.31 8.58 8.63
C VAL A 27 -8.27 9.53 9.84
N ALA A 28 -7.08 9.81 10.37
CA ALA A 28 -6.92 10.76 11.47
C ALA A 28 -7.36 12.18 11.08
N ASP A 29 -6.92 12.66 9.91
CA ASP A 29 -7.28 13.98 9.38
C ASP A 29 -8.78 14.06 9.08
N ALA A 30 -9.40 12.99 8.57
CA ALA A 30 -10.84 12.94 8.33
C ALA A 30 -11.62 13.07 9.63
N THR A 31 -11.23 12.31 10.66
CA THR A 31 -11.83 12.39 11.99
C THR A 31 -11.72 13.81 12.56
N ARG A 32 -10.54 14.44 12.40
CA ARG A 32 -10.30 15.81 12.83
C ARG A 32 -11.15 16.84 12.08
N SER A 33 -11.25 16.71 10.75
CA SER A 33 -12.06 17.62 9.92
C SER A 33 -13.52 17.67 10.38
N ILE A 34 -14.06 16.53 10.79
CA ILE A 34 -15.43 16.43 11.30
C ILE A 34 -15.54 17.07 12.69
N ALA A 35 -14.60 16.77 13.59
CA ALA A 35 -14.58 17.30 14.95
C ALA A 35 -14.46 18.84 14.97
N ASP A 36 -13.58 19.38 14.13
CA ASP A 36 -13.28 20.81 14.05
C ASP A 36 -14.23 21.56 13.09
N ARG A 37 -15.11 20.83 12.37
CA ARG A 37 -15.98 21.35 11.30
C ARG A 37 -15.20 22.13 10.24
N ASP A 38 -14.06 21.58 9.84
CA ASP A 38 -13.11 22.18 8.89
C ASP A 38 -13.34 21.65 7.46
N PRO A 39 -14.04 22.39 6.59
CA PRO A 39 -14.29 21.98 5.21
C PRO A 39 -13.03 22.06 4.33
N GLU A 40 -12.04 22.87 4.69
CA GLU A 40 -10.80 23.00 3.92
C GLU A 40 -9.94 21.74 4.10
N LEU A 41 -9.84 21.25 5.34
CA LEU A 41 -9.18 19.98 5.64
C LEU A 41 -9.89 18.81 4.93
N ALA A 42 -11.22 18.77 4.97
CA ALA A 42 -12.00 17.76 4.26
C ALA A 42 -11.71 17.78 2.74
N GLN A 43 -11.66 18.97 2.13
CA GLN A 43 -11.35 19.10 0.71
C GLN A 43 -9.91 18.71 0.38
N SER A 44 -8.96 18.99 1.28
CA SER A 44 -7.56 18.56 1.15
C SER A 44 -7.40 17.04 1.23
N ILE A 45 -8.23 16.36 2.03
CA ILE A 45 -8.24 14.89 2.11
C ILE A 45 -8.73 14.31 0.79
N MET A 46 -9.88 14.78 0.28
CA MET A 46 -10.45 14.30 -0.99
C MET A 46 -9.52 14.51 -2.18
N LYS A 47 -8.79 15.63 -2.22
CA LYS A 47 -7.80 15.90 -3.29
C LYS A 47 -6.58 15.00 -3.21
N GLY A 48 -6.28 14.46 -2.03
CA GLY A 48 -5.14 13.59 -1.79
C GLY A 48 -5.41 12.10 -1.99
N ASP A 49 -6.62 11.73 -2.38
CA ASP A 49 -7.03 10.33 -2.57
C ASP A 49 -6.24 9.63 -3.69
N TYR A 50 -5.99 10.37 -4.78
CA TYR A 50 -5.20 9.89 -5.93
C TYR A 50 -3.79 9.42 -5.56
N GLU A 51 -3.19 9.96 -4.50
CA GLU A 51 -1.88 9.52 -4.01
C GLU A 51 -1.93 8.06 -3.53
N ILE A 52 -3.03 7.64 -2.90
CA ILE A 52 -3.21 6.27 -2.42
C ILE A 52 -3.43 5.34 -3.62
N ASP A 53 -4.25 5.74 -4.59
CA ASP A 53 -4.47 4.97 -5.83
C ASP A 53 -3.15 4.68 -6.56
N GLU A 54 -2.26 5.68 -6.69
CA GLU A 54 -0.96 5.49 -7.34
C GLU A 54 -0.06 4.53 -6.57
N LEU A 55 -0.09 4.59 -5.23
CA LEU A 55 0.67 3.67 -4.38
C LEU A 55 0.13 2.24 -4.48
N GLU A 56 -1.20 2.08 -4.51
CA GLU A 56 -1.87 0.79 -4.65
C GLU A 56 -1.45 0.10 -5.96
N VAL A 57 -1.58 0.81 -7.09
CA VAL A 57 -1.16 0.32 -8.41
C VAL A 57 0.33 -0.06 -8.40
N GLY A 58 1.19 0.79 -7.84
CA GLY A 58 2.62 0.52 -7.78
C GLY A 58 3.01 -0.70 -6.94
N ILE A 59 2.22 -1.04 -5.91
CA ILE A 59 2.41 -2.25 -5.09
C ILE A 59 1.92 -3.48 -5.86
N GLU A 60 0.78 -3.39 -6.55
CA GLU A 60 0.23 -4.48 -7.36
C GLU A 60 1.16 -4.84 -8.51
N GLU A 61 1.68 -3.85 -9.24
CA GLU A 61 2.64 -4.07 -10.33
C GLU A 61 3.90 -4.80 -9.85
N GLU A 62 4.46 -4.42 -8.70
CA GLU A 62 5.65 -5.06 -8.15
C GLU A 62 5.34 -6.51 -7.70
N CYS A 63 4.14 -6.77 -7.16
CA CYS A 63 3.69 -8.14 -6.86
C CYS A 63 3.66 -9.00 -8.12
N LEU A 64 3.01 -8.52 -9.19
CA LEU A 64 2.89 -9.24 -10.46
C LEU A 64 4.27 -9.50 -11.08
N LYS A 65 5.17 -8.53 -11.01
CA LYS A 65 6.54 -8.64 -11.48
C LYS A 65 7.33 -9.71 -10.71
N ILE A 66 7.24 -9.74 -9.38
CA ILE A 66 7.89 -10.77 -8.56
C ILE A 66 7.34 -12.16 -8.91
N LEU A 67 6.02 -12.30 -9.05
CA LEU A 67 5.38 -13.56 -9.43
C LEU A 67 5.89 -14.06 -10.79
N ALA A 68 5.96 -13.17 -11.78
CA ALA A 68 6.41 -13.49 -13.13
C ALA A 68 7.90 -13.87 -13.21
N LEU A 69 8.76 -13.14 -12.49
CA LEU A 69 10.21 -13.32 -12.56
C LEU A 69 10.73 -14.48 -11.71
N HIS A 70 10.12 -14.71 -10.55
CA HIS A 70 10.70 -15.60 -9.54
C HIS A 70 9.89 -16.88 -9.29
N GLN A 71 8.64 -16.96 -9.75
CA GLN A 71 7.76 -18.11 -9.54
C GLN A 71 7.81 -18.64 -8.09
N PRO A 72 7.63 -17.77 -7.07
CA PRO A 72 7.80 -18.13 -5.67
C PRO A 72 6.78 -19.18 -5.24
N VAL A 73 7.13 -19.95 -4.20
CA VAL A 73 6.30 -21.05 -3.68
C VAL A 73 6.15 -20.98 -2.16
N ALA A 74 5.22 -21.76 -1.63
CA ALA A 74 5.00 -21.96 -0.20
C ALA A 74 4.81 -20.65 0.60
N ILE A 75 5.84 -20.21 1.33
CA ILE A 75 5.75 -19.04 2.24
C ILE A 75 5.77 -17.75 1.43
N ASP A 76 6.67 -17.62 0.45
CA ASP A 76 6.85 -16.41 -0.33
C ASP A 76 5.63 -16.11 -1.20
N LEU A 77 5.06 -17.15 -1.83
CA LEU A 77 3.82 -17.01 -2.59
C LEU A 77 2.66 -16.53 -1.71
N ARG A 78 2.46 -17.16 -0.53
CA ARG A 78 1.42 -16.75 0.41
C ARG A 78 1.61 -15.31 0.88
N PHE A 79 2.85 -14.88 1.09
CA PHE A 79 3.15 -13.51 1.46
C PHE A 79 2.74 -12.52 0.37
N ILE A 80 3.11 -12.77 -0.89
CA ILE A 80 2.75 -11.87 -2.01
C ILE A 80 1.24 -11.79 -2.19
N ILE A 81 0.52 -12.92 -2.11
CA ILE A 81 -0.95 -12.92 -2.17
C ILE A 81 -1.57 -12.16 -0.99
N ALA A 82 -1.00 -12.26 0.21
CA ALA A 82 -1.46 -11.48 1.36
C ALA A 82 -1.24 -9.98 1.14
N VAL A 83 -0.09 -9.58 0.57
CA VAL A 83 0.16 -8.17 0.20
C VAL A 83 -0.89 -7.68 -0.80
N LEU A 84 -1.16 -8.42 -1.88
CA LEU A 84 -2.19 -8.04 -2.86
C LEU A 84 -3.56 -7.81 -2.21
N LYS A 85 -3.96 -8.69 -1.29
CA LYS A 85 -5.24 -8.54 -0.58
C LYS A 85 -5.25 -7.33 0.33
N ILE A 86 -4.22 -7.16 1.16
CA ILE A 86 -4.13 -6.02 2.09
C ILE A 86 -4.07 -4.70 1.31
N ASN A 87 -3.36 -4.67 0.20
CA ASN A 87 -3.25 -3.50 -0.68
C ASN A 87 -4.62 -3.06 -1.21
N SER A 88 -5.45 -4.01 -1.65
CA SER A 88 -6.81 -3.73 -2.14
C SER A 88 -7.82 -3.38 -1.03
N ASP A 89 -7.52 -3.74 0.23
CA ASP A 89 -8.39 -3.46 1.38
C ASP A 89 -8.07 -2.09 2.03
N LEU A 90 -6.90 -1.50 1.73
CA LEU A 90 -6.42 -0.22 2.27
C LEU A 90 -6.98 0.97 1.49
#